data_AF-A0A945AU05-F1
#
_entry.id   AF-A0A945AU05-F1
#
_cell.length_a   1.000
_cell.length_b   1.000
_cell.length_c   1.000
_cell.angle_alpha   90.00
_cell.angle_beta   90.00
_cell.angle_gamma   90.00
#
_symmetry.space_group_name_H-M   'P 1'
#
loop_
_entity.id
_entity.type
_entity.pdbx_description
1 polymer ?
#
loop_
_entity_poly.entity_id
_entity_poly.type
_entity_poly.pdbx_seq_one_letter_code
_entity_poly.pdbx_strand_id
1 'polypeptide(L)'
;MHYLLLSGYKKLSCVALLAMLQLVAGPIAFPAENDLQPEQINNAIEKAKNWLIRQQSPDGTWKSSMRSDETVVGATALVVLALANAGVGEDEKAMKKSLTWLRGQTPTDTYSVSLQTQALAMVSPKRDLAILERNVRWLEDRQSNGPGTTGGWSYGTNRSGADNSNSQFAILGLHEAERAGVHVKPAVWKFAQKYWEAAQRLDGSWSYTAGGGNGTGSMTCAGIASIWITAEHTERPDAFVNGSNISCCGGGSSATPLENGIQWLGKNFSVTRNPPGGQQWLRYYLYGLERVGRFTARRFIGNHDWYLEGAKMFVSTQDPLTGSFQKKGSEDAIVATSFALLFLAKGRRPVVVAKSHHGPRNDWNQHGHDISHLVEFIEKRWRDDYPAGLSWHVLNTQEANTRDLSQSPVLWIGGTAELDIGKEPGRRLREYIDQGGFIFAEATCSEGVSFDKSFRQLVSEIFPEPEHQLSLLPPEHPAWYAEKFVPPEFQRPLLGVDYGCRTCLV
;
A
#
# COMPACT_ATOMS: atom_id res chain seq x y z
N MET A 1 -12.41 7.06 78.55
CA MET A 1 -13.86 7.34 78.47
C MET A 1 -14.47 6.29 77.55
N HIS A 2 -14.95 5.16 78.09
CA HIS A 2 -16.39 4.79 78.18
C HIS A 2 -17.03 4.66 76.77
N TYR A 3 -17.06 3.48 76.11
CA TYR A 3 -17.93 2.27 76.25
C TYR A 3 -19.44 2.48 75.99
N LEU A 4 -20.05 1.49 75.28
CA LEU A 4 -21.48 1.05 75.24
C LEU A 4 -22.41 1.83 74.25
N LEU A 5 -23.32 1.29 73.41
CA LEU A 5 -24.04 0.00 73.19
C LEU A 5 -24.54 -0.02 71.71
N LEU A 6 -24.49 -1.10 70.91
CA LEU A 6 -25.34 -2.31 70.85
C LEU A 6 -26.86 -2.09 70.64
N SER A 7 -27.40 -2.52 69.49
CA SER A 7 -28.38 -3.62 69.32
C SER A 7 -29.06 -3.51 67.92
N GLY A 8 -29.46 -4.57 67.22
CA GLY A 8 -29.61 -5.96 67.63
C GLY A 8 -29.59 -6.92 66.45
N TYR A 9 -29.04 -8.09 66.75
CA TYR A 9 -29.08 -9.31 65.96
C TYR A 9 -30.50 -9.87 65.86
N LYS A 10 -30.85 -10.46 64.72
CA LYS A 10 -31.58 -11.73 64.69
C LYS A 10 -30.75 -12.77 63.94
N LYS A 11 -30.22 -13.72 64.71
CA LYS A 11 -29.64 -14.98 64.27
C LYS A 11 -30.77 -15.96 63.90
N LEU A 12 -30.53 -16.77 62.87
CA LEU A 12 -30.86 -18.20 62.69
C LEU A 12 -30.56 -18.48 61.20
N SER A 13 -29.71 -19.41 60.78
CA SER A 13 -29.41 -20.73 61.33
C SER A 13 -28.01 -21.20 60.92
N CYS A 14 -27.38 -21.91 61.85
CA CYS A 14 -26.21 -22.74 61.65
C CYS A 14 -26.51 -23.92 60.72
N VAL A 15 -25.72 -24.12 59.65
CA VAL A 15 -25.30 -25.46 59.19
C VAL A 15 -23.88 -25.36 58.60
N ALA A 16 -22.95 -26.06 59.26
CA ALA A 16 -21.70 -26.63 58.74
C ALA A 16 -20.72 -25.75 57.94
N LEU A 17 -19.80 -25.11 58.66
CA LEU A 17 -18.45 -24.80 58.18
C LEU A 17 -17.60 -26.08 58.27
N LEU A 18 -17.27 -26.70 57.13
CA LEU A 18 -16.06 -27.51 56.87
C LEU A 18 -16.22 -28.27 55.54
N ALA A 19 -15.85 -27.63 54.43
CA ALA A 19 -15.43 -28.34 53.22
C ALA A 19 -14.65 -27.40 52.29
N MET A 20 -13.34 -27.58 52.31
CA MET A 20 -12.39 -27.46 51.20
C MET A 20 -12.36 -26.18 50.34
N LEU A 21 -11.19 -25.54 50.36
CA LEU A 21 -10.67 -24.74 49.25
C LEU A 21 -10.87 -25.49 47.92
N GLN A 22 -11.76 -24.99 47.09
CA GLN A 22 -11.55 -25.02 45.65
C GLN A 22 -11.36 -23.57 45.20
N LEU A 23 -10.09 -23.19 45.01
CA LEU A 23 -9.74 -22.10 44.11
C LEU A 23 -10.29 -22.49 42.74
N VAL A 24 -11.46 -21.96 42.38
CA VAL A 24 -11.80 -21.80 40.98
C VAL A 24 -10.85 -20.73 40.47
N ALA A 25 -9.73 -21.17 39.90
CA ALA A 25 -8.94 -20.35 39.00
C ALA A 25 -9.83 -20.04 37.80
N GLY A 26 -10.64 -18.98 37.92
CA GLY A 26 -11.28 -18.39 36.75
C GLY A 26 -10.16 -18.00 35.78
N PRO A 27 -10.34 -18.20 34.46
CA PRO A 27 -9.35 -17.73 33.50
C PRO A 27 -9.16 -16.24 33.76
N ILE A 28 -7.96 -15.89 34.24
CA ILE A 28 -7.49 -14.51 34.19
C ILE A 28 -7.42 -14.23 32.70
N ALA A 29 -8.45 -13.57 32.18
CA ALA A 29 -8.40 -12.98 30.88
C ALA A 29 -7.22 -12.01 30.93
N PHE A 30 -6.09 -12.43 30.36
CA PHE A 30 -5.04 -11.50 30.01
C PHE A 30 -5.72 -10.40 29.17
N PRO A 31 -5.58 -9.12 29.52
CA PRO A 31 -6.08 -8.08 28.64
C PRO A 31 -5.41 -8.32 27.29
N ALA A 32 -6.22 -8.52 26.25
CA ALA A 32 -5.72 -8.49 24.89
C ALA A 32 -4.88 -7.22 24.77
N GLU A 33 -3.64 -7.39 24.30
CA GLU A 33 -2.76 -6.29 23.91
C GLU A 33 -3.62 -5.26 23.15
N ASN A 34 -3.49 -3.96 23.46
CA ASN A 34 -4.31 -2.88 22.86
C ASN A 34 -4.15 -2.86 21.33
N ASP A 35 -4.84 -3.76 20.64
CA ASP A 35 -4.86 -3.86 19.21
C ASP A 35 -5.72 -2.72 18.69
N LEU A 36 -5.14 -1.95 17.78
CA LEU A 36 -5.81 -0.82 17.16
C LEU A 36 -6.99 -1.35 16.34
N GLN A 37 -8.21 -0.97 16.73
CA GLN A 37 -9.41 -1.45 16.06
C GLN A 37 -9.66 -0.67 14.76
N PRO A 38 -10.19 -1.32 13.71
CA PRO A 38 -10.52 -0.66 12.43
C PRO A 38 -11.40 0.59 12.61
N GLU A 39 -12.32 0.58 13.58
CA GLU A 39 -13.21 1.70 13.89
C GLU A 39 -12.44 2.92 14.40
N GLN A 40 -11.35 2.73 15.14
CA GLN A 40 -10.52 3.84 15.62
C GLN A 40 -9.81 4.54 14.47
N ILE A 41 -9.34 3.78 13.48
CA ILE A 41 -8.75 4.32 12.25
C ILE A 41 -9.81 5.07 11.45
N ASN A 42 -10.98 4.47 11.24
CA ASN A 42 -12.10 5.11 10.51
C ASN A 42 -12.52 6.43 11.18
N ASN A 43 -12.64 6.45 12.50
CA ASN A 43 -12.94 7.66 13.25
C ASN A 43 -11.87 8.74 13.08
N ALA A 44 -10.58 8.36 13.03
CA ALA A 44 -9.50 9.31 12.79
C ALA A 44 -9.55 9.90 11.36
N ILE A 45 -9.83 9.07 10.36
CA ILE A 45 -10.04 9.48 8.96
C ILE A 45 -11.20 10.48 8.88
N GLU A 46 -12.36 10.15 9.45
CA GLU A 46 -13.55 11.01 9.43
C GLU A 46 -13.30 12.36 10.10
N LYS A 47 -12.61 12.37 11.24
CA LYS A 47 -12.26 13.62 11.94
C LYS A 47 -11.37 14.52 11.09
N ALA A 48 -10.34 13.97 10.45
CA ALA A 48 -9.42 14.71 9.61
C ALA A 48 -10.08 15.24 8.33
N LYS A 49 -10.90 14.40 7.67
CA LYS A 49 -11.74 14.75 6.52
C LYS A 49 -12.64 15.94 6.83
N ASN A 50 -13.40 15.84 7.92
CA ASN A 50 -14.30 16.90 8.37
C ASN A 50 -13.56 18.18 8.75
N TRP A 51 -12.38 18.06 9.36
CA TRP A 51 -11.55 19.22 9.67
C TRP A 51 -11.10 19.94 8.39
N LEU A 52 -10.55 19.22 7.41
CA LEU A 52 -10.13 19.79 6.13
C LEU A 52 -11.29 20.50 5.42
N ILE A 53 -12.46 19.87 5.34
CA ILE A 53 -13.65 20.48 4.74
C ILE A 53 -14.03 21.80 5.43
N ARG A 54 -13.94 21.88 6.76
CA ARG A 54 -14.19 23.12 7.51
C ARG A 54 -13.16 24.22 7.27
N GLN A 55 -11.93 23.87 6.88
CA GLN A 55 -10.89 24.86 6.55
C GLN A 55 -11.03 25.44 5.14
N GLN A 56 -11.98 24.96 4.32
CA GLN A 56 -12.15 25.44 2.95
C GLN A 56 -12.56 26.92 2.94
N SER A 57 -11.83 27.72 2.16
CA SER A 57 -12.19 29.12 1.90
C SER A 57 -13.48 29.23 1.07
N PRO A 58 -14.18 30.38 1.08
CA PRO A 58 -15.45 30.53 0.34
C PRO A 58 -15.35 30.22 -1.17
N ASP A 59 -14.20 30.51 -1.77
CA ASP A 59 -13.84 30.28 -3.17
C ASP A 59 -13.48 28.81 -3.50
N GLY A 60 -13.43 27.93 -2.50
CA GLY A 60 -13.13 26.51 -2.66
C GLY A 60 -11.67 26.12 -2.40
N THR A 61 -10.82 27.06 -1.98
CA THR A 61 -9.38 26.82 -1.82
C THR A 61 -8.94 26.52 -0.39
N TRP A 62 -7.72 26.02 -0.25
CA TRP A 62 -7.00 25.95 1.02
C TRP A 62 -5.68 26.70 0.92
N LYS A 63 -5.44 27.58 1.88
CA LYS A 63 -4.21 28.36 1.97
C LYS A 63 -3.26 27.69 2.96
N SER A 64 -2.03 27.45 2.52
CA SER A 64 -0.94 27.00 3.39
C SER A 64 -0.17 28.23 3.89
N SER A 65 0.22 28.22 5.16
CA SER A 65 1.05 29.25 5.78
C SER A 65 2.49 29.30 5.23
N MET A 66 2.88 28.33 4.39
CA MET A 66 4.27 28.14 3.99
C MET A 66 4.76 28.98 2.80
N ARG A 67 3.93 29.66 1.96
CA ARG A 67 4.39 30.58 0.87
C ARG A 67 3.24 31.23 0.04
N SER A 68 3.63 32.00 -1.00
CA SER A 68 2.86 32.84 -1.96
C SER A 68 1.62 32.21 -2.62
N ASP A 69 0.88 33.01 -3.41
CA ASP A 69 -0.34 32.63 -4.13
C ASP A 69 -0.20 31.35 -5.00
N GLU A 70 0.97 31.09 -5.58
CA GLU A 70 1.24 29.87 -6.36
C GLU A 70 1.07 28.59 -5.53
N THR A 71 1.34 28.65 -4.22
CA THR A 71 1.21 27.48 -3.33
C THR A 71 -0.23 27.11 -3.00
N VAL A 72 -1.18 28.00 -3.25
CA VAL A 72 -2.62 27.73 -3.05
C VAL A 72 -3.08 26.62 -4.00
N VAL A 73 -2.51 26.56 -5.22
CA VAL A 73 -2.82 25.49 -6.18
C VAL A 73 -2.35 24.15 -5.64
N GLY A 74 -1.07 24.04 -5.25
CA GLY A 74 -0.51 22.82 -4.67
C GLY A 74 -1.24 22.39 -3.39
N ALA A 75 -1.49 23.30 -2.45
CA ALA A 75 -2.21 22.99 -1.21
C ALA A 75 -3.64 22.51 -1.47
N THR A 76 -4.39 23.22 -2.33
CA THR A 76 -5.76 22.83 -2.70
C THR A 76 -5.78 21.48 -3.39
N ALA A 77 -4.87 21.23 -4.32
CA ALA A 77 -4.76 19.95 -5.01
C ALA A 77 -4.37 18.80 -4.06
N LEU A 78 -3.47 19.03 -3.10
CA LEU A 78 -3.13 18.05 -2.07
C LEU A 78 -4.33 17.70 -1.18
N VAL A 79 -5.13 18.70 -0.78
CA VAL A 79 -6.36 18.46 0.00
C VAL A 79 -7.38 17.68 -0.82
N VAL A 80 -7.61 18.06 -2.09
CA VAL A 80 -8.50 17.31 -3.00
C VAL A 80 -8.05 15.86 -3.14
N LEU A 81 -6.75 15.62 -3.33
CA LEU A 81 -6.19 14.27 -3.41
C LEU A 81 -6.40 13.49 -2.10
N ALA A 82 -6.22 14.12 -0.95
CA ALA A 82 -6.44 13.50 0.36
C ALA A 82 -7.91 13.15 0.61
N LEU A 83 -8.83 14.08 0.31
CA LEU A 83 -10.27 13.88 0.46
C LEU A 83 -10.78 12.79 -0.49
N ALA A 84 -10.35 12.78 -1.75
CA ALA A 84 -10.73 11.76 -2.72
C ALA A 84 -10.26 10.35 -2.27
N ASN A 85 -9.03 10.22 -1.77
CA ASN A 85 -8.55 8.94 -1.21
C ASN A 85 -9.29 8.54 0.07
N ALA A 86 -9.81 9.50 0.83
CA ALA A 86 -10.67 9.26 1.99
C ALA A 86 -12.15 9.02 1.62
N GLY A 87 -12.47 8.85 0.33
CA GLY A 87 -13.81 8.50 -0.14
C GLY A 87 -14.78 9.67 -0.30
N VAL A 88 -14.31 10.93 -0.28
CA VAL A 88 -15.16 12.09 -0.60
C VAL A 88 -15.43 12.12 -2.10
N GLY A 89 -16.70 12.04 -2.48
CA GLY A 89 -17.11 11.98 -3.88
C GLY A 89 -16.90 13.32 -4.62
N GLU A 90 -16.65 13.26 -5.93
CA GLU A 90 -16.49 14.47 -6.76
C GLU A 90 -17.73 15.38 -6.72
N ASP A 91 -18.89 14.78 -6.44
CA ASP A 91 -20.16 15.47 -6.43
C ASP A 91 -20.44 16.29 -5.15
N GLU A 92 -19.65 16.08 -4.11
CA GLU A 92 -19.81 16.78 -2.84
C GLU A 92 -19.47 18.28 -2.98
N LYS A 93 -20.19 19.12 -2.22
CA LYS A 93 -20.11 20.59 -2.34
C LYS A 93 -18.67 21.11 -2.24
N ALA A 94 -17.87 20.57 -1.32
CA ALA A 94 -16.48 20.99 -1.14
C ALA A 94 -15.60 20.60 -2.36
N MET A 95 -15.77 19.37 -2.87
CA MET A 95 -15.05 18.86 -4.04
C MET A 95 -15.44 19.62 -5.32
N LYS A 96 -16.74 19.84 -5.57
CA LYS A 96 -17.20 20.63 -6.73
C LYS A 96 -16.56 22.00 -6.81
N LYS A 97 -16.53 22.72 -5.68
CA LYS A 97 -15.94 24.06 -5.61
C LYS A 97 -14.44 24.04 -5.90
N SER A 98 -13.70 23.17 -5.22
CA SER A 98 -12.25 23.10 -5.38
C SER A 98 -11.83 22.62 -6.76
N LEU A 99 -12.52 21.62 -7.32
CA LEU A 99 -12.26 21.14 -8.69
C LEU A 99 -12.59 22.20 -9.74
N THR A 100 -13.67 22.96 -9.56
CA THR A 100 -14.00 24.08 -10.45
C THR A 100 -12.91 25.14 -10.42
N TRP A 101 -12.44 25.50 -9.23
CA TRP A 101 -11.35 26.46 -9.08
C TRP A 101 -10.04 25.93 -9.67
N LEU A 102 -9.65 24.69 -9.37
CA LEU A 102 -8.41 24.04 -9.84
C LEU A 102 -8.34 23.99 -11.37
N ARG A 103 -9.46 23.70 -12.05
CA ARG A 103 -9.52 23.67 -13.52
C ARG A 103 -9.20 25.01 -14.18
N GLY A 104 -9.45 26.12 -13.48
CA GLY A 104 -9.10 27.46 -13.94
C GLY A 104 -7.63 27.83 -13.74
N GLN A 105 -6.84 27.02 -13.04
CA GLN A 105 -5.46 27.36 -12.69
C GLN A 105 -4.44 26.79 -13.68
N THR A 106 -3.37 27.56 -13.91
CA THR A 106 -2.21 27.15 -14.70
C THR A 106 -0.95 27.33 -13.85
N PRO A 107 -0.65 26.38 -12.95
CA PRO A 107 0.53 26.48 -12.10
C PRO A 107 1.83 26.39 -12.92
N THR A 108 2.89 26.98 -12.40
CA THR A 108 4.21 27.08 -13.06
C THR A 108 5.35 26.62 -12.16
N ASP A 109 5.04 25.83 -11.13
CA ASP A 109 6.02 25.18 -10.26
C ASP A 109 5.75 23.67 -10.19
N THR A 110 6.81 22.89 -9.98
CA THR A 110 6.76 21.43 -10.03
C THR A 110 5.76 20.84 -9.04
N TYR A 111 5.67 21.34 -7.81
CA TYR A 111 4.73 20.79 -6.82
C TYR A 111 3.29 21.02 -7.24
N SER A 112 2.94 22.25 -7.59
CA SER A 112 1.55 22.58 -7.94
C SER A 112 1.13 21.92 -9.24
N VAL A 113 1.99 21.86 -10.25
CA VAL A 113 1.72 21.14 -11.51
C VAL A 113 1.49 19.67 -11.22
N SER A 114 2.41 19.02 -10.49
CA SER A 114 2.31 17.60 -10.17
C SER A 114 1.11 17.25 -9.30
N LEU A 115 0.79 18.06 -8.29
CA LEU A 115 -0.35 17.82 -7.40
C LEU A 115 -1.67 18.05 -8.13
N GLN A 116 -1.78 19.09 -8.97
CA GLN A 116 -2.95 19.31 -9.81
C GLN A 116 -3.15 18.11 -10.75
N THR A 117 -2.08 17.60 -11.36
CA THR A 117 -2.13 16.40 -12.21
C THR A 117 -2.64 15.19 -11.44
N GLN A 118 -2.05 14.86 -10.27
CA GLN A 118 -2.48 13.73 -9.45
C GLN A 118 -3.95 13.83 -9.03
N ALA A 119 -4.39 15.02 -8.58
CA ALA A 119 -5.75 15.24 -8.13
C ALA A 119 -6.77 15.07 -9.27
N LEU A 120 -6.53 15.67 -10.44
CA LEU A 120 -7.46 15.58 -11.58
C LEU A 120 -7.44 14.20 -12.24
N ALA A 121 -6.28 13.53 -12.30
CA ALA A 121 -6.16 12.17 -12.81
C ALA A 121 -6.93 11.18 -11.93
N MET A 122 -6.94 11.38 -10.61
CA MET A 122 -7.70 10.54 -9.69
C MET A 122 -9.20 10.78 -9.80
N VAL A 123 -9.63 12.05 -9.78
CA VAL A 123 -11.05 12.39 -9.58
C VAL A 123 -11.84 12.34 -10.89
N SER A 124 -11.28 12.88 -11.98
CA SER A 124 -12.04 13.11 -13.21
C SER A 124 -11.16 13.02 -14.48
N PRO A 125 -10.44 11.91 -14.68
CA PRO A 125 -9.38 11.80 -15.69
C PRO A 125 -9.86 12.05 -17.12
N LYS A 126 -11.04 11.53 -17.50
CA LYS A 126 -11.61 11.71 -18.84
C LYS A 126 -12.00 13.17 -19.11
N ARG A 127 -12.55 13.85 -18.11
CA ARG A 127 -13.02 15.23 -18.22
C ARG A 127 -11.86 16.21 -18.31
N ASP A 128 -10.78 15.93 -17.57
CA ASP A 128 -9.66 16.85 -17.39
C ASP A 128 -8.44 16.49 -18.25
N LEU A 129 -8.60 15.60 -19.24
CA LEU A 129 -7.52 15.09 -20.09
C LEU A 129 -6.65 16.22 -20.70
N ALA A 130 -7.27 17.29 -21.20
CA ALA A 130 -6.54 18.43 -21.77
C ALA A 130 -5.64 19.16 -20.75
N ILE A 131 -6.07 19.22 -19.48
CA ILE A 131 -5.27 19.81 -18.39
C ILE A 131 -4.13 18.86 -18.03
N LEU A 132 -4.39 17.55 -17.97
CA LEU A 132 -3.37 16.54 -17.71
C LEU A 132 -2.28 16.58 -18.79
N GLU A 133 -2.65 16.60 -20.08
CA GLU A 133 -1.70 16.74 -21.20
C GLU A 133 -0.87 18.02 -21.11
N ARG A 134 -1.49 19.16 -20.77
CA ARG A 134 -0.77 20.43 -20.57
C ARG A 134 0.26 20.30 -19.46
N ASN A 135 -0.12 19.72 -18.33
CA ASN A 135 0.76 19.57 -17.18
C ASN A 135 1.90 18.57 -17.46
N VAL A 136 1.62 17.47 -18.17
CA VAL A 136 2.65 16.52 -18.63
C VAL A 136 3.65 17.24 -19.52
N ARG A 137 3.21 17.96 -20.56
CA ARG A 137 4.12 18.74 -21.42
C ARG A 137 5.00 19.70 -20.62
N TRP A 138 4.42 20.40 -19.63
CA TRP A 138 5.18 21.29 -18.77
C TRP A 138 6.25 20.54 -17.95
N LEU A 139 5.91 19.39 -17.37
CA LEU A 139 6.86 18.57 -16.59
C LEU A 139 7.98 18.01 -17.47
N GLU A 140 7.67 17.54 -18.67
CA GLU A 140 8.67 17.07 -19.64
C GLU A 140 9.63 18.21 -20.04
N ASP A 141 9.11 19.39 -20.33
CA ASP A 141 9.89 20.56 -20.74
C ASP A 141 10.78 21.09 -19.60
N ARG A 142 10.41 20.84 -18.34
CA ARG A 142 11.13 21.28 -17.15
C ARG A 142 12.12 20.26 -16.59
N GLN A 143 12.17 19.04 -17.13
CA GLN A 143 13.17 18.06 -16.72
C GLN A 143 14.57 18.65 -16.94
N SER A 144 15.41 18.54 -15.92
CA SER A 144 16.78 19.05 -15.93
C SER A 144 17.60 18.36 -17.01
N ASN A 145 18.48 19.14 -17.64
CA ASN A 145 19.52 18.68 -18.56
C ASN A 145 20.92 19.12 -18.07
N GLY A 146 21.02 19.57 -16.82
CA GLY A 146 22.27 20.02 -16.22
C GLY A 146 23.24 18.89 -15.89
N PRO A 147 24.56 19.13 -15.93
CA PRO A 147 25.56 18.13 -15.53
C PRO A 147 25.28 17.59 -14.12
N GLY A 148 25.24 16.27 -13.96
CA GLY A 148 24.97 15.60 -12.69
C GLY A 148 23.53 15.72 -12.17
N THR A 149 22.63 16.39 -12.90
CA THR A 149 21.23 16.57 -12.52
C THR A 149 20.23 16.20 -13.63
N THR A 150 20.73 15.80 -14.80
CA THR A 150 19.92 15.32 -15.93
C THR A 150 18.91 14.28 -15.48
N GLY A 151 17.64 14.50 -15.79
CA GLY A 151 16.55 13.59 -15.44
C GLY A 151 15.79 13.96 -14.17
N GLY A 152 16.30 14.88 -13.34
CA GLY A 152 15.60 15.39 -12.17
C GLY A 152 14.84 16.70 -12.41
N TRP A 153 14.21 17.24 -11.37
CA TRP A 153 13.46 18.50 -11.36
C TRP A 153 13.87 19.36 -10.15
N SER A 154 13.70 20.68 -10.26
CA SER A 154 13.97 21.64 -9.18
C SER A 154 12.93 22.77 -9.14
N TYR A 155 13.15 23.74 -8.26
CA TYR A 155 12.32 24.94 -8.16
C TYR A 155 12.57 25.92 -9.31
N GLY A 156 11.50 26.61 -9.70
CA GLY A 156 11.56 27.69 -10.69
C GLY A 156 11.78 27.18 -12.11
N THR A 157 12.22 28.08 -12.98
CA THR A 157 12.35 27.80 -14.42
C THR A 157 13.72 27.27 -14.84
N ASN A 158 14.68 27.20 -13.91
CA ASN A 158 16.04 26.79 -14.21
C ASN A 158 16.15 25.27 -14.38
N ARG A 159 16.69 24.82 -15.52
CA ARG A 159 16.89 23.41 -15.87
C ARG A 159 18.30 22.89 -15.58
N SER A 160 19.14 23.67 -14.89
CA SER A 160 20.52 23.27 -14.56
C SER A 160 20.67 22.54 -13.24
N GLY A 161 19.60 22.45 -12.43
CA GLY A 161 19.61 21.83 -11.10
C GLY A 161 18.47 20.84 -10.89
N ALA A 162 18.63 19.97 -9.89
CA ALA A 162 17.61 19.04 -9.45
C ALA A 162 17.70 18.79 -7.93
N ASP A 163 16.55 18.53 -7.30
CA ASP A 163 16.46 17.99 -5.96
C ASP A 163 15.47 16.81 -5.92
N ASN A 164 15.66 15.91 -4.95
CA ASN A 164 14.88 14.68 -4.84
C ASN A 164 13.43 14.94 -4.41
N SER A 165 13.12 16.12 -3.88
CA SER A 165 11.76 16.47 -3.47
C SER A 165 10.92 16.95 -4.65
N ASN A 166 11.42 17.84 -5.51
CA ASN A 166 10.74 18.19 -6.75
C ASN A 166 10.69 16.99 -7.71
N SER A 167 11.79 16.24 -7.83
CA SER A 167 11.89 15.12 -8.77
C SER A 167 10.86 14.02 -8.49
N GLN A 168 10.61 13.70 -7.22
CA GLN A 168 9.60 12.67 -6.90
C GLN A 168 8.19 13.16 -7.23
N PHE A 169 7.85 14.43 -6.99
CA PHE A 169 6.51 14.93 -7.30
C PHE A 169 6.30 14.98 -8.80
N ALA A 170 7.31 15.36 -9.59
CA ALA A 170 7.26 15.27 -11.05
C ALA A 170 6.92 13.85 -11.51
N ILE A 171 7.65 12.85 -11.00
CA ILE A 171 7.43 11.42 -11.32
C ILE A 171 6.04 10.95 -10.92
N LEU A 172 5.56 11.28 -9.71
CA LEU A 172 4.21 10.93 -9.28
C LEU A 172 3.14 11.56 -10.18
N GLY A 173 3.31 12.83 -10.58
CA GLY A 173 2.40 13.50 -11.50
C GLY A 173 2.36 12.85 -12.88
N LEU A 174 3.52 12.53 -13.44
CA LEU A 174 3.64 11.85 -14.72
C LEU A 174 3.02 10.44 -14.67
N HIS A 175 3.27 9.69 -13.60
CA HIS A 175 2.76 8.33 -13.43
C HIS A 175 1.22 8.30 -13.38
N GLU A 176 0.61 9.16 -12.57
CA GLU A 176 -0.86 9.24 -12.51
C GLU A 176 -1.47 9.74 -13.84
N ALA A 177 -0.78 10.63 -14.57
CA ALA A 177 -1.23 11.07 -15.89
C ALA A 177 -1.20 9.94 -16.92
N GLU A 178 -0.14 9.10 -16.92
CA GLU A 178 -0.04 7.95 -17.81
C GLU A 178 -1.12 6.91 -17.54
N ARG A 179 -1.40 6.62 -16.26
CA ARG A 179 -2.53 5.77 -15.84
C ARG A 179 -3.89 6.35 -16.22
N ALA A 180 -4.01 7.67 -16.32
CA ALA A 180 -5.19 8.36 -16.83
C ALA A 180 -5.28 8.40 -18.37
N GLY A 181 -4.29 7.85 -19.08
CA GLY A 181 -4.28 7.72 -20.54
C GLY A 181 -3.49 8.81 -21.28
N VAL A 182 -2.70 9.64 -20.58
CA VAL A 182 -1.83 10.64 -21.20
C VAL A 182 -0.48 10.02 -21.56
N HIS A 183 -0.04 10.16 -22.80
CA HIS A 183 1.28 9.66 -23.18
C HIS A 183 2.41 10.52 -22.58
N VAL A 184 3.34 9.87 -21.89
CA VAL A 184 4.60 10.46 -21.42
C VAL A 184 5.75 9.93 -22.29
N LYS A 185 6.68 10.82 -22.70
CA LYS A 185 7.81 10.44 -23.56
C LYS A 185 8.70 9.40 -22.86
N PRO A 186 9.02 8.26 -23.51
CA PRO A 186 9.88 7.22 -22.90
C PRO A 186 11.27 7.72 -22.44
N ALA A 187 11.81 8.75 -23.10
CA ALA A 187 13.08 9.36 -22.71
C ALA A 187 13.02 9.99 -21.31
N VAL A 188 11.88 10.52 -20.89
CA VAL A 188 11.69 11.15 -19.57
C VAL A 188 11.89 10.13 -18.48
N TRP A 189 11.27 8.95 -18.61
CA TRP A 189 11.43 7.81 -17.71
C TRP A 189 12.87 7.32 -17.65
N LYS A 190 13.51 7.15 -18.83
CA LYS A 190 14.90 6.72 -18.92
C LYS A 190 15.89 7.69 -18.24
N PHE A 191 15.70 8.99 -18.39
CA PHE A 191 16.54 9.97 -17.71
C PHE A 191 16.26 10.04 -16.22
N ALA A 192 15.00 9.92 -15.81
CA ALA A 192 14.62 9.88 -14.41
C ALA A 192 15.19 8.64 -13.69
N GLN A 193 15.11 7.44 -14.29
CA GLN A 193 15.74 6.21 -13.76
C GLN A 193 17.22 6.46 -13.46
N LYS A 194 17.97 6.95 -14.47
CA LYS A 194 19.41 7.24 -14.33
C LYS A 194 19.71 8.28 -13.24
N TYR A 195 18.88 9.32 -13.13
CA TYR A 195 19.02 10.32 -12.08
C TYR A 195 18.92 9.67 -10.69
N TRP A 196 17.89 8.86 -10.46
CA TRP A 196 17.65 8.24 -9.15
C TRP A 196 18.67 7.17 -8.81
N GLU A 197 19.11 6.37 -9.78
CA GLU A 197 20.21 5.42 -9.61
C GLU A 197 21.52 6.14 -9.21
N ALA A 198 21.87 7.21 -9.92
CA ALA A 198 23.07 8.00 -9.64
C ALA A 198 22.97 8.79 -8.32
N ALA A 199 21.77 9.16 -7.89
CA ALA A 199 21.53 9.87 -6.64
C ALA A 199 21.57 8.97 -5.40
N GLN A 200 21.52 7.64 -5.58
CA GLN A 200 21.58 6.70 -4.46
C GLN A 200 22.95 6.72 -3.81
N ARG A 201 22.97 6.73 -2.48
CA ARG A 201 24.20 6.65 -1.69
C ARG A 201 24.66 5.20 -1.53
N LEU A 202 25.94 5.02 -1.17
CA LEU A 202 26.52 3.70 -0.94
C LEU A 202 25.83 2.88 0.16
N ASP A 203 25.16 3.54 1.11
CA ASP A 203 24.39 2.87 2.18
C ASP A 203 22.95 2.52 1.75
N GLY A 204 22.59 2.75 0.49
CA GLY A 204 21.25 2.50 -0.06
C GLY A 204 20.26 3.67 0.09
N SER A 205 20.62 4.72 0.84
CA SER A 205 19.72 5.85 1.11
C SER A 205 19.76 6.94 0.05
N TRP A 206 18.79 7.85 0.09
CA TRP A 206 18.80 9.10 -0.68
C TRP A 206 18.76 10.30 0.25
N SER A 207 19.53 11.33 -0.10
CA SER A 207 19.55 12.63 0.55
C SER A 207 18.68 13.64 -0.21
N TYR A 208 18.71 14.93 0.15
CA TYR A 208 17.86 15.93 -0.51
C TYR A 208 18.31 16.27 -1.95
N THR A 209 19.61 16.25 -2.23
CA THR A 209 20.19 16.47 -3.57
C THR A 209 21.19 15.38 -3.90
N ALA A 210 21.32 15.02 -5.17
CA ALA A 210 22.35 14.10 -5.65
C ALA A 210 23.75 14.55 -5.17
N GLY A 211 24.48 13.64 -4.49
CA GLY A 211 25.83 13.88 -4.01
C GLY A 211 25.99 14.74 -2.73
N GLY A 212 24.90 15.24 -2.11
CA GLY A 212 24.99 16.13 -0.94
C GLY A 212 24.26 15.62 0.30
N GLY A 213 24.80 15.87 1.51
CA GLY A 213 24.14 15.62 2.79
C GLY A 213 23.97 14.14 3.19
N ASN A 214 23.33 13.91 4.34
CA ASN A 214 22.98 12.56 4.81
C ASN A 214 21.66 12.09 4.19
N GLY A 215 21.53 10.78 4.01
CA GLY A 215 20.26 10.17 3.63
C GLY A 215 19.16 10.44 4.67
N THR A 216 17.91 10.56 4.23
CA THR A 216 16.76 10.75 5.12
C THR A 216 15.65 9.76 4.81
N GLY A 217 14.76 9.48 5.76
CA GLY A 217 13.58 8.64 5.56
C GLY A 217 12.70 9.15 4.44
N SER A 218 12.38 10.45 4.45
CA SER A 218 11.57 11.09 3.41
C SER A 218 12.16 10.95 2.01
N MET A 219 13.47 11.18 1.86
CA MET A 219 14.12 11.11 0.54
C MET A 219 14.40 9.68 0.12
N THR A 220 14.65 8.77 1.07
CA THR A 220 14.79 7.34 0.75
C THR A 220 13.47 6.75 0.28
N CYS A 221 12.35 7.13 0.90
CA CYS A 221 11.03 6.76 0.38
C CYS A 221 10.78 7.32 -1.03
N ALA A 222 11.23 8.55 -1.28
CA ALA A 222 11.16 9.16 -2.60
C ALA A 222 11.97 8.40 -3.65
N GLY A 223 13.19 7.98 -3.31
CA GLY A 223 14.05 7.19 -4.17
C GLY A 223 13.47 5.83 -4.50
N ILE A 224 13.01 5.09 -3.48
CA ILE A 224 12.37 3.77 -3.67
C ILE A 224 11.15 3.90 -4.60
N ALA A 225 10.24 4.83 -4.30
CA ALA A 225 9.04 5.02 -5.10
C ALA A 225 9.37 5.45 -6.55
N SER A 226 10.38 6.31 -6.73
CA SER A 226 10.76 6.78 -8.05
C SER A 226 11.44 5.70 -8.88
N ILE A 227 12.35 4.91 -8.29
CA ILE A 227 12.95 3.74 -8.95
C ILE A 227 11.88 2.74 -9.33
N TRP A 228 10.93 2.44 -8.43
CA TRP A 228 9.83 1.51 -8.74
C TRP A 228 9.02 1.97 -9.96
N ILE A 229 8.57 3.24 -9.97
CA ILE A 229 7.81 3.80 -11.10
C ILE A 229 8.66 3.79 -12.38
N THR A 230 9.90 4.26 -12.32
CA THR A 230 10.73 4.39 -13.53
C THR A 230 11.18 3.03 -14.09
N ALA A 231 11.33 2.00 -13.25
CA ALA A 231 11.61 0.63 -13.68
C ALA A 231 10.47 0.04 -14.52
N GLU A 232 9.21 0.29 -14.13
CA GLU A 232 8.02 -0.15 -14.89
C GLU A 232 8.05 0.31 -16.36
N HIS A 233 8.65 1.48 -16.63
CA HIS A 233 8.73 2.07 -17.97
C HIS A 233 10.07 1.85 -18.69
N THR A 234 11.11 1.35 -18.00
CA THR A 234 12.48 1.28 -18.56
C THR A 234 13.03 -0.14 -18.62
N GLU A 235 12.57 -1.04 -17.76
CA GLU A 235 12.95 -2.43 -17.79
C GLU A 235 12.23 -3.17 -18.92
N ARG A 236 12.83 -4.28 -19.36
CA ARG A 236 12.17 -5.16 -20.33
C ARG A 236 10.96 -5.77 -19.62
N PRO A 237 9.77 -5.77 -20.24
CA PRO A 237 8.61 -6.41 -19.64
C PRO A 237 8.90 -7.89 -19.39
N ASP A 238 8.49 -8.38 -18.23
CA ASP A 238 8.61 -9.80 -17.82
C ASP A 238 7.97 -10.75 -18.85
N ALA A 239 6.97 -10.23 -19.59
CA ALA A 239 6.33 -10.92 -20.70
C ALA A 239 6.60 -10.22 -22.03
N PHE A 240 7.08 -10.98 -23.03
CA PHE A 240 7.22 -10.50 -24.40
C PHE A 240 6.77 -11.57 -25.41
N VAL A 241 6.27 -11.10 -26.55
CA VAL A 241 5.87 -11.98 -27.65
C VAL A 241 7.11 -12.44 -28.41
N ASN A 242 7.31 -13.75 -28.51
CA ASN A 242 8.32 -14.39 -29.33
C ASN A 242 7.64 -15.25 -30.41
N GLY A 243 7.39 -14.65 -31.57
CA GLY A 243 6.63 -15.27 -32.65
C GLY A 243 5.17 -15.49 -32.23
N SER A 244 4.70 -16.74 -32.24
CA SER A 244 3.35 -17.13 -31.77
C SER A 244 3.27 -17.44 -30.28
N ASN A 245 4.39 -17.38 -29.55
CA ASN A 245 4.46 -17.74 -28.14
C ASN A 245 4.63 -16.49 -27.28
N ILE A 246 3.95 -16.45 -26.13
CA ILE A 246 4.20 -15.44 -25.10
C ILE A 246 5.27 -16.01 -24.16
N SER A 247 6.43 -15.35 -24.07
CA SER A 247 7.47 -15.68 -23.11
C SER A 247 7.26 -14.81 -21.88
N CYS A 248 6.72 -15.39 -20.82
CA CYS A 248 6.41 -14.70 -19.55
C CYS A 248 7.42 -14.99 -18.43
N CYS A 249 8.38 -15.87 -18.69
CA CYS A 249 9.24 -16.44 -17.65
C CYS A 249 10.59 -15.74 -17.54
N GLY A 250 11.10 -15.62 -16.31
CA GLY A 250 12.37 -14.97 -16.01
C GLY A 250 12.22 -13.65 -15.25
N GLY A 251 11.17 -13.54 -14.43
CA GLY A 251 10.71 -12.34 -13.75
C GLY A 251 11.81 -11.44 -13.20
N GLY A 252 11.56 -10.14 -13.25
CA GLY A 252 12.48 -9.11 -12.80
C GLY A 252 12.95 -9.36 -11.37
N SER A 253 14.27 -9.57 -11.21
CA SER A 253 14.89 -9.20 -9.94
C SER A 253 14.57 -7.73 -9.70
N SER A 254 13.94 -7.40 -8.57
CA SER A 254 13.79 -6.00 -8.16
C SER A 254 15.10 -5.25 -8.42
N ALA A 255 15.04 -4.07 -9.04
CA ALA A 255 16.22 -3.27 -9.29
C ALA A 255 17.06 -3.18 -8.01
N THR A 256 18.35 -3.54 -8.05
CA THR A 256 19.24 -3.53 -6.87
C THR A 256 19.14 -2.24 -6.04
N PRO A 257 19.02 -1.03 -6.65
CA PRO A 257 18.77 0.20 -5.90
C PRO A 257 17.51 0.18 -5.04
N LEU A 258 16.42 -0.43 -5.52
CA LEU A 258 15.16 -0.55 -4.79
C LEU A 258 15.35 -1.38 -3.51
N GLU A 259 15.97 -2.56 -3.59
CA GLU A 259 16.20 -3.42 -2.43
C GLU A 259 17.16 -2.77 -1.42
N ASN A 260 18.23 -2.12 -1.88
CA ASN A 260 19.15 -1.38 -1.01
C ASN A 260 18.41 -0.27 -0.23
N GLY A 261 17.50 0.43 -0.90
CA GLY A 261 16.64 1.44 -0.28
C GLY A 261 15.74 0.85 0.80
N ILE A 262 15.06 -0.27 0.50
CA ILE A 262 14.18 -0.93 1.45
C ILE A 262 14.96 -1.47 2.65
N GLN A 263 16.15 -2.03 2.46
CA GLN A 263 17.02 -2.48 3.54
C GLN A 263 17.44 -1.32 4.46
N TRP A 264 17.86 -0.19 3.88
CA TRP A 264 18.17 1.00 4.68
C TRP A 264 16.95 1.47 5.46
N LEU A 265 15.78 1.50 4.82
CA LEU A 265 14.54 1.95 5.45
C LEU A 265 14.11 1.03 6.59
N GLY A 266 14.21 -0.29 6.42
CA GLY A 266 13.95 -1.29 7.45
C GLY A 266 14.88 -1.15 8.66
N LYS A 267 16.19 -0.93 8.42
CA LYS A 267 17.17 -0.72 9.49
C LYS A 267 16.95 0.58 10.27
N ASN A 268 16.49 1.63 9.60
CA ASN A 268 16.32 2.97 10.19
C ASN A 268 14.86 3.29 10.54
N PHE A 269 13.96 2.31 10.41
CA PHE A 269 12.51 2.51 10.45
C PHE A 269 12.05 3.31 11.68
N SER A 270 11.08 4.20 11.47
CA SER A 270 10.40 4.88 12.56
C SER A 270 9.06 5.43 12.12
N VAL A 271 8.10 5.49 13.04
CA VAL A 271 6.84 6.24 12.84
C VAL A 271 6.79 7.55 13.63
N THR A 272 7.81 7.85 14.44
CA THR A 272 7.83 9.00 15.36
C THR A 272 8.91 10.04 15.03
N ARG A 273 9.77 9.77 14.06
CA ARG A 273 10.79 10.69 13.53
C ARG A 273 11.03 10.42 12.04
N ASN A 274 11.58 11.39 11.33
CA ASN A 274 12.11 11.24 9.97
C ASN A 274 13.62 10.88 10.06
N PRO A 275 14.00 9.59 9.94
CA PRO A 275 15.36 9.14 10.22
C PRO A 275 16.39 9.79 9.27
N PRO A 276 17.64 10.04 9.72
CA PRO A 276 18.15 9.94 11.09
C PRO A 276 17.77 11.14 11.97
N GLY A 277 16.98 12.10 11.44
CA GLY A 277 16.57 13.31 12.13
C GLY A 277 15.44 13.12 13.15
N GLY A 278 14.79 14.23 13.49
CA GLY A 278 13.69 14.30 14.46
C GLY A 278 12.30 14.34 13.80
N GLN A 279 11.35 15.06 14.41
CA GLN A 279 9.98 15.17 13.90
C GLN A 279 9.81 16.12 12.70
N GLN A 280 10.89 16.76 12.24
CA GLN A 280 10.83 17.63 11.07
C GLN A 280 10.49 16.82 9.82
N TRP A 281 9.49 17.28 9.07
CA TRP A 281 8.97 16.60 7.88
C TRP A 281 8.44 15.18 8.17
N LEU A 282 8.01 14.90 9.41
CA LEU A 282 7.54 13.57 9.78
C LEU A 282 6.32 13.14 8.97
N ARG A 283 5.29 13.98 8.80
CA ARG A 283 4.11 13.56 8.01
C ARG A 283 4.46 13.40 6.53
N TYR A 284 5.37 14.22 6.03
CA TYR A 284 5.87 14.07 4.67
C TYR A 284 6.63 12.75 4.47
N TYR A 285 7.47 12.38 5.43
CA TYR A 285 8.13 11.07 5.45
C TYR A 285 7.11 9.93 5.50
N LEU A 286 6.13 9.98 6.39
CA LEU A 286 5.12 8.93 6.51
C LEU A 286 4.26 8.82 5.24
N TYR A 287 3.92 9.94 4.62
CA TYR A 287 3.33 9.95 3.28
C TYR A 287 4.23 9.27 2.22
N GLY A 288 5.56 9.42 2.34
CA GLY A 288 6.50 8.62 1.54
C GLY A 288 6.49 7.14 1.89
N LEU A 289 6.44 6.81 3.18
CA LEU A 289 6.46 5.43 3.69
C LEU A 289 5.25 4.62 3.21
N GLU A 290 4.06 5.23 3.22
CA GLU A 290 2.85 4.61 2.68
C GLU A 290 2.99 4.28 1.18
N ARG A 291 3.57 5.18 0.39
CA ARG A 291 3.85 4.92 -1.03
C ARG A 291 4.82 3.78 -1.22
N VAL A 292 5.89 3.71 -0.41
CA VAL A 292 6.84 2.59 -0.45
C VAL A 292 6.10 1.28 -0.19
N GLY A 293 5.33 1.20 0.90
CA GLY A 293 4.59 -0.01 1.25
C GLY A 293 3.64 -0.47 0.13
N ARG A 294 2.92 0.46 -0.49
CA ARG A 294 1.96 0.13 -1.56
C ARG A 294 2.59 -0.18 -2.91
N PHE A 295 3.59 0.57 -3.35
CA PHE A 295 4.25 0.31 -4.64
C PHE A 295 5.03 -1.00 -4.59
N THR A 296 5.72 -1.27 -3.47
CA THR A 296 6.47 -2.52 -3.32
C THR A 296 5.61 -3.70 -2.89
N ALA A 297 4.30 -3.47 -2.64
CA ALA A 297 3.36 -4.43 -2.09
C ALA A 297 3.87 -5.11 -0.80
N ARG A 298 4.73 -4.46 -0.01
CA ARG A 298 5.29 -5.04 1.21
C ARG A 298 4.45 -4.63 2.42
N ARG A 299 3.93 -5.63 3.13
CA ARG A 299 3.31 -5.41 4.44
C ARG A 299 4.34 -4.97 5.49
N PHE A 300 5.53 -5.56 5.44
CA PHE A 300 6.60 -5.28 6.38
C PHE A 300 7.77 -4.53 5.72
N ILE A 301 8.33 -3.55 6.45
CA ILE A 301 9.57 -2.89 6.08
C ILE A 301 10.60 -3.21 7.17
N GLY A 302 11.54 -4.10 6.87
CA GLY A 302 12.26 -4.82 7.92
C GLY A 302 11.28 -5.70 8.70
N ASN A 303 11.27 -5.59 10.02
CA ASN A 303 10.35 -6.32 10.89
C ASN A 303 9.12 -5.49 11.33
N HIS A 304 8.88 -4.36 10.65
CA HIS A 304 7.86 -3.38 11.06
C HIS A 304 6.63 -3.44 10.16
N ASP A 305 5.45 -3.64 10.75
CA ASP A 305 4.17 -3.47 10.05
C ASP A 305 3.93 -1.95 9.93
N TRP A 306 4.41 -1.39 8.82
CA TRP A 306 4.54 0.05 8.66
C TRP A 306 3.19 0.76 8.77
N TYR A 307 2.12 0.11 8.30
CA TYR A 307 0.78 0.66 8.33
C TYR A 307 0.20 0.61 9.73
N LEU A 308 0.24 -0.55 10.40
CA LEU A 308 -0.32 -0.69 11.74
C LEU A 308 0.41 0.21 12.76
N GLU A 309 1.75 0.24 12.70
CA GLU A 309 2.55 1.11 13.58
C GLU A 309 2.27 2.60 13.31
N GLY A 310 2.19 3.00 12.04
CA GLY A 310 1.90 4.39 11.66
C GLY A 310 0.47 4.80 12.01
N ALA A 311 -0.51 3.91 11.83
CA ALA A 311 -1.90 4.14 12.19
C ALA A 311 -2.05 4.29 13.70
N LYS A 312 -1.39 3.44 14.50
CA LYS A 312 -1.35 3.55 15.97
C LYS A 312 -0.78 4.92 16.40
N MET A 313 0.29 5.36 15.75
CA MET A 313 0.89 6.68 16.01
C MET A 313 -0.05 7.82 15.63
N PHE A 314 -0.66 7.82 14.45
CA PHE A 314 -1.58 8.89 14.03
C PHE A 314 -2.82 8.94 14.94
N VAL A 315 -3.48 7.81 15.19
CA VAL A 315 -4.67 7.75 16.04
C VAL A 315 -4.39 8.28 17.45
N SER A 316 -3.24 7.93 18.03
CA SER A 316 -2.86 8.40 19.38
C SER A 316 -2.40 9.87 19.43
N THR A 317 -2.00 10.46 18.29
CA THR A 317 -1.47 11.83 18.23
C THR A 317 -2.42 12.85 17.60
N GLN A 318 -3.55 12.39 17.05
CA GLN A 318 -4.59 13.27 16.50
C GLN A 318 -5.11 14.24 17.56
N ASP A 319 -5.29 15.50 17.17
CA ASP A 319 -5.87 16.49 18.07
C ASP A 319 -7.33 16.09 18.39
N PRO A 320 -7.67 15.86 19.67
CA PRO A 320 -8.96 15.27 20.04
C PRO A 320 -10.13 16.23 19.84
N LEU A 321 -9.89 17.54 19.79
CA LEU A 321 -10.92 18.57 19.65
C LEU A 321 -11.21 18.88 18.19
N THR A 322 -10.17 19.08 17.40
CA THR A 322 -10.26 19.55 16.02
C THR A 322 -10.28 18.41 15.01
N GLY A 323 -9.61 17.29 15.30
CA GLY A 323 -9.37 16.20 14.37
C GLY A 323 -8.16 16.39 13.45
N SER A 324 -7.40 17.48 13.61
CA SER A 324 -6.19 17.75 12.83
C SER A 324 -4.98 16.97 13.34
N PHE A 325 -3.94 16.85 12.52
CA PHE A 325 -2.71 16.12 12.87
C PHE A 325 -1.51 17.03 13.18
N GLN A 326 -1.76 18.25 13.67
CA GLN A 326 -0.70 19.21 14.01
C GLN A 326 -0.48 19.26 15.51
N LYS A 327 0.77 19.12 15.99
CA LYS A 327 1.07 19.15 17.44
C LYS A 327 2.18 20.13 17.87
N LYS A 328 2.43 21.19 17.06
CA LYS A 328 3.55 22.17 17.12
C LYS A 328 4.79 21.69 16.34
N GLY A 329 5.28 22.53 15.42
CA GLY A 329 6.41 22.26 14.53
C GLY A 329 6.38 23.16 13.28
N SER A 330 7.30 22.95 12.33
CA SER A 330 7.43 23.73 11.09
C SER A 330 6.47 23.31 9.96
N GLU A 331 5.56 22.36 10.21
CA GLU A 331 4.61 21.86 9.22
C GLU A 331 3.27 22.59 9.33
N ASP A 332 2.82 23.15 8.21
CA ASP A 332 1.48 23.72 8.04
C ASP A 332 0.38 22.70 8.37
N ALA A 333 -0.68 23.15 9.04
CA ALA A 333 -1.75 22.29 9.52
C ALA A 333 -2.52 21.57 8.39
N ILE A 334 -2.78 22.28 7.28
CA ILE A 334 -3.48 21.72 6.11
C ILE A 334 -2.63 20.63 5.48
N VAL A 335 -1.36 20.94 5.24
CA VAL A 335 -0.42 20.00 4.61
C VAL A 335 -0.19 18.78 5.49
N ALA A 336 0.08 18.97 6.78
CA ALA A 336 0.28 17.89 7.74
C ALA A 336 -0.94 16.97 7.86
N THR A 337 -2.14 17.56 7.94
CA THR A 337 -3.38 16.79 8.04
C THR A 337 -3.68 16.06 6.74
N SER A 338 -3.36 16.65 5.58
CA SER A 338 -3.53 15.99 4.28
C SER A 338 -2.61 14.79 4.12
N PHE A 339 -1.34 14.90 4.50
CA PHE A 339 -0.41 13.76 4.46
C PHE A 339 -0.81 12.64 5.43
N ALA A 340 -1.25 12.97 6.64
CA ALA A 340 -1.75 11.99 7.59
C ALA A 340 -3.04 11.29 7.09
N LEU A 341 -3.95 12.05 6.49
CA LEU A 341 -5.16 11.50 5.88
C LEU A 341 -4.82 10.56 4.72
N LEU A 342 -3.89 10.95 3.85
CA LEU A 342 -3.41 10.10 2.75
C LEU A 342 -2.81 8.79 3.29
N PHE A 343 -1.96 8.85 4.33
CA PHE A 343 -1.39 7.66 4.96
C PHE A 343 -2.48 6.71 5.46
N LEU A 344 -3.42 7.21 6.26
CA LEU A 344 -4.47 6.40 6.88
C LEU A 344 -5.45 5.83 5.83
N ALA A 345 -5.86 6.66 4.87
CA ALA A 345 -6.87 6.26 3.89
C ALA A 345 -6.30 5.25 2.88
N LYS A 346 -5.10 5.49 2.35
CA LYS A 346 -4.50 4.65 1.31
C LYS A 346 -3.95 3.33 1.85
N GLY A 347 -3.45 3.32 3.09
CA GLY A 347 -2.98 2.08 3.72
C GLY A 347 -4.11 1.10 4.09
N ARG A 348 -5.37 1.55 4.10
CA ARG A 348 -6.57 0.73 4.38
C ARG A 348 -7.21 0.10 3.14
N ARG A 349 -6.61 0.22 1.95
CA ARG A 349 -7.17 -0.40 0.74
C ARG A 349 -7.33 -1.90 0.97
N PRO A 350 -8.50 -2.50 0.65
CA PRO A 350 -8.70 -3.93 0.79
C PRO A 350 -7.63 -4.72 0.04
N VAL A 351 -6.97 -5.63 0.75
CA VAL A 351 -6.01 -6.57 0.15
C VAL A 351 -6.82 -7.73 -0.42
N VAL A 352 -6.76 -7.92 -1.73
CA VAL A 352 -7.52 -8.97 -2.43
C VAL A 352 -6.69 -10.22 -2.71
N VAL A 353 -5.36 -10.07 -2.80
CA VAL A 353 -4.42 -11.18 -3.01
C VAL A 353 -3.19 -11.00 -2.12
N ALA A 354 -2.76 -12.10 -1.51
CA ALA A 354 -1.46 -12.25 -0.88
C ALA A 354 -0.59 -13.14 -1.76
N LYS A 355 0.46 -12.59 -2.37
CA LYS A 355 1.47 -13.38 -3.08
C LYS A 355 2.44 -13.99 -2.08
N SER A 356 2.54 -15.31 -2.08
CA SER A 356 3.42 -16.05 -1.19
C SER A 356 4.88 -15.79 -1.53
N HIS A 357 5.66 -15.24 -0.59
CA HIS A 357 7.12 -15.24 -0.61
C HIS A 357 7.60 -16.47 0.14
N HIS A 358 7.91 -17.52 -0.62
CA HIS A 358 8.32 -18.83 -0.13
C HIS A 358 9.69 -19.22 -0.68
N GLY A 359 10.31 -20.22 -0.05
CA GLY A 359 11.55 -20.80 -0.53
C GLY A 359 11.32 -21.80 -1.67
N PRO A 360 12.36 -22.11 -2.47
CA PRO A 360 13.73 -21.62 -2.33
C PRO A 360 14.00 -20.29 -3.06
N ARG A 361 14.83 -19.43 -2.44
CA ARG A 361 15.32 -18.17 -3.03
C ARG A 361 14.18 -17.27 -3.56
N ASN A 362 14.26 -16.83 -4.81
CA ASN A 362 13.27 -15.97 -5.47
C ASN A 362 12.34 -16.76 -6.41
N ASP A 363 12.23 -18.08 -6.25
CA ASP A 363 11.41 -18.90 -7.14
C ASP A 363 9.92 -18.52 -7.11
N TRP A 364 9.47 -17.92 -6.01
CA TRP A 364 8.11 -17.42 -5.85
C TRP A 364 7.71 -16.28 -6.81
N ASN A 365 8.68 -15.64 -7.49
CA ASN A 365 8.45 -14.41 -8.27
C ASN A 365 8.87 -14.52 -9.75
N GLN A 366 8.64 -15.68 -10.38
CA GLN A 366 8.96 -15.89 -11.81
C GLN A 366 8.21 -14.94 -12.76
N HIS A 367 7.11 -14.33 -12.30
CA HIS A 367 6.42 -13.23 -12.95
C HIS A 367 6.38 -12.04 -11.96
N GLY A 368 7.19 -11.00 -12.15
CA GLY A 368 7.36 -9.95 -11.14
C GLY A 368 6.12 -9.05 -10.97
N HIS A 369 5.38 -8.84 -12.06
CA HIS A 369 4.25 -7.90 -12.13
C HIS A 369 2.88 -8.58 -12.39
N ASP A 370 2.79 -9.91 -12.20
CA ASP A 370 1.55 -10.67 -12.41
C ASP A 370 0.38 -10.14 -11.55
N ILE A 371 0.55 -10.07 -10.23
CA ILE A 371 -0.50 -9.71 -9.29
C ILE A 371 -0.78 -8.21 -9.34
N SER A 372 0.22 -7.35 -9.57
CA SER A 372 -0.02 -5.93 -9.75
C SER A 372 -0.91 -5.65 -10.96
N HIS A 373 -0.63 -6.26 -12.11
CA HIS A 373 -1.45 -6.11 -13.32
C HIS A 373 -2.84 -6.75 -13.15
N LEU A 374 -2.94 -7.90 -12.48
CA LEU A 374 -4.22 -8.53 -12.17
C LEU A 374 -5.09 -7.63 -11.28
N VAL A 375 -4.52 -7.07 -10.22
CA VAL A 375 -5.22 -6.17 -9.30
C VAL A 375 -5.62 -4.88 -10.00
N GLU A 376 -4.78 -4.31 -10.86
CA GLU A 376 -5.16 -3.15 -11.67
C GLU A 376 -6.33 -3.46 -12.61
N PHE A 377 -6.32 -4.65 -13.23
CA PHE A 377 -7.40 -5.11 -14.09
C PHE A 377 -8.72 -5.27 -13.32
N ILE A 378 -8.68 -5.75 -12.08
CA ILE A 378 -9.84 -5.89 -11.19
C ILE A 378 -10.31 -4.50 -10.71
N GLU A 379 -9.40 -3.65 -10.26
CA GLU A 379 -9.69 -2.29 -9.76
C GLU A 379 -10.39 -1.44 -10.82
N LYS A 380 -10.05 -1.58 -12.11
CA LYS A 380 -10.74 -0.90 -13.21
C LYS A 380 -12.21 -1.32 -13.35
N ARG A 381 -12.57 -2.56 -12.99
CA ARG A 381 -13.94 -3.08 -13.08
C ARG A 381 -14.76 -2.76 -11.85
N TRP A 382 -14.17 -2.91 -10.67
CA TRP A 382 -14.86 -2.70 -9.40
C TRP A 382 -14.67 -1.28 -8.86
N ARG A 383 -14.39 -0.32 -9.74
CA ARG A 383 -14.11 1.07 -9.36
C ARG A 383 -15.28 1.72 -8.62
N ASP A 384 -16.51 1.37 -8.99
CA ASP A 384 -17.71 1.93 -8.37
C ASP A 384 -17.91 1.40 -6.93
N ASP A 385 -17.58 0.12 -6.70
CA ASP A 385 -17.65 -0.52 -5.37
C ASP A 385 -16.45 -0.17 -4.48
N TYR A 386 -15.28 0.03 -5.08
CA TYR A 386 -14.02 0.36 -4.41
C TYR A 386 -13.38 1.62 -5.00
N PRO A 387 -13.99 2.81 -4.80
CA PRO A 387 -13.51 4.07 -5.41
C PRO A 387 -12.13 4.48 -4.90
N ALA A 388 -11.75 4.05 -3.69
CA ALA A 388 -10.42 4.25 -3.14
C ALA A 388 -9.38 3.27 -3.69
N GLY A 389 -9.79 2.24 -4.45
CA GLY A 389 -8.93 1.23 -5.05
C GLY A 389 -8.75 -0.04 -4.22
N LEU A 390 -8.12 -1.04 -4.84
CA LEU A 390 -7.76 -2.33 -4.24
C LEU A 390 -6.24 -2.43 -4.04
N SER A 391 -5.78 -3.42 -3.29
CA SER A 391 -4.36 -3.68 -3.07
C SER A 391 -4.06 -5.17 -3.02
N TRP A 392 -2.77 -5.50 -3.03
CA TRP A 392 -2.24 -6.83 -2.80
C TRP A 392 -0.97 -6.69 -1.98
N HIS A 393 -0.52 -7.78 -1.37
CA HIS A 393 0.77 -7.79 -0.70
C HIS A 393 1.58 -9.03 -0.99
N VAL A 394 2.89 -8.93 -0.76
CA VAL A 394 3.81 -10.06 -0.63
C VAL A 394 3.83 -10.46 0.84
N LEU A 395 3.59 -11.74 1.12
CA LEU A 395 3.57 -12.33 2.46
C LEU A 395 4.69 -13.36 2.59
N ASN A 396 5.61 -13.17 3.54
CA ASN A 396 6.62 -14.20 3.86
C ASN A 396 5.93 -15.40 4.54
N THR A 397 5.59 -16.43 3.76
CA THR A 397 4.82 -17.56 4.28
C THR A 397 5.63 -18.45 5.20
N GLN A 398 6.96 -18.41 5.15
CA GLN A 398 7.82 -19.19 6.04
C GLN A 398 7.71 -18.75 7.51
N GLU A 399 7.37 -17.48 7.73
CA GLU A 399 7.25 -16.85 9.06
C GLU A 399 5.80 -16.49 9.43
N ALA A 400 4.90 -16.37 8.45
CA ALA A 400 3.51 -15.99 8.66
C ALA A 400 2.74 -16.99 9.53
N ASN A 401 1.90 -16.47 10.43
CA ASN A 401 0.90 -17.29 11.13
C ASN A 401 -0.48 -17.20 10.43
N THR A 402 -1.47 -17.93 10.94
CA THR A 402 -2.84 -17.95 10.38
C THR A 402 -3.51 -16.57 10.39
N ARG A 403 -3.22 -15.70 11.37
CA ARG A 403 -3.74 -14.32 11.41
C ARG A 403 -3.16 -13.48 10.28
N ASP A 404 -1.90 -13.71 9.92
CA ASP A 404 -1.26 -13.02 8.80
C ASP A 404 -1.84 -13.48 7.45
N LEU A 405 -2.04 -14.79 7.28
CA LEU A 405 -2.68 -15.36 6.08
C LEU A 405 -4.10 -14.79 5.89
N SER A 406 -4.85 -14.66 6.97
CA SER A 406 -6.24 -14.18 6.96
C SER A 406 -6.40 -12.69 6.67
N GLN A 407 -5.31 -11.95 6.46
CA GLN A 407 -5.36 -10.55 6.00
C GLN A 407 -5.73 -10.42 4.52
N SER A 408 -5.76 -11.53 3.76
CA SER A 408 -6.17 -11.57 2.36
C SER A 408 -7.13 -12.73 2.12
N PRO A 409 -8.20 -12.55 1.32
CA PRO A 409 -9.11 -13.64 0.97
C PRO A 409 -8.49 -14.65 0.02
N VAL A 410 -7.46 -14.27 -0.75
CA VAL A 410 -6.74 -15.15 -1.67
C VAL A 410 -5.26 -15.22 -1.32
N LEU A 411 -4.71 -16.41 -1.24
CA LEU A 411 -3.29 -16.71 -1.20
C LEU A 411 -2.85 -17.25 -2.56
N TRP A 412 -1.97 -16.52 -3.23
CA TRP A 412 -1.37 -16.91 -4.50
C TRP A 412 -0.02 -17.58 -4.27
N ILE A 413 0.15 -18.78 -4.80
CA ILE A 413 1.38 -19.58 -4.67
C ILE A 413 1.83 -20.03 -6.06
N GLY A 414 2.98 -19.56 -6.53
CA GLY A 414 3.53 -20.02 -7.81
C GLY A 414 5.03 -20.19 -7.74
N GLY A 415 5.57 -21.08 -8.57
CA GLY A 415 6.99 -21.38 -8.63
C GLY A 415 7.31 -22.52 -9.59
N THR A 416 8.59 -22.86 -9.69
CA THR A 416 9.10 -23.98 -10.50
C THR A 416 9.73 -25.09 -9.66
N ALA A 417 10.25 -24.74 -8.48
CA ALA A 417 10.98 -25.62 -7.57
C ALA A 417 10.05 -26.25 -6.51
N GLU A 418 10.63 -27.14 -5.70
CA GLU A 418 9.95 -27.72 -4.54
C GLU A 418 9.59 -26.64 -3.52
N LEU A 419 8.31 -26.59 -3.11
CA LEU A 419 7.81 -25.56 -2.20
C LEU A 419 8.37 -25.67 -0.79
N ASP A 420 8.85 -24.54 -0.25
CA ASP A 420 9.12 -24.36 1.17
C ASP A 420 8.26 -23.22 1.75
N ILE A 421 7.09 -23.60 2.27
CA ILE A 421 6.14 -22.71 2.95
C ILE A 421 6.49 -22.52 4.43
N GLY A 422 7.56 -23.14 4.95
CA GLY A 422 7.96 -23.11 6.35
C GLY A 422 7.25 -24.17 7.21
N LYS A 423 7.25 -23.97 8.54
CA LYS A 423 6.82 -25.00 9.51
C LYS A 423 5.31 -25.25 9.47
N GLU A 424 4.92 -26.52 9.63
CA GLU A 424 3.51 -26.97 9.73
C GLU A 424 2.59 -26.38 8.64
N PRO A 425 2.96 -26.46 7.34
CA PRO A 425 2.23 -25.76 6.30
C PRO A 425 0.80 -26.29 6.12
N GLY A 426 0.59 -27.62 6.19
CA GLY A 426 -0.75 -28.24 6.13
C GLY A 426 -1.73 -27.69 7.16
N ARG A 427 -1.34 -27.67 8.45
CA ARG A 427 -2.18 -27.16 9.54
C ARG A 427 -2.54 -25.68 9.35
N ARG A 428 -1.54 -24.82 9.08
CA ARG A 428 -1.77 -23.36 8.93
C ARG A 428 -2.67 -23.04 7.75
N LEU A 429 -2.46 -23.71 6.62
CA LEU A 429 -3.25 -23.49 5.41
C LEU A 429 -4.66 -24.09 5.53
N ARG A 430 -4.83 -25.21 6.24
CA ARG A 430 -6.15 -25.73 6.59
C ARG A 430 -6.94 -24.75 7.44
N GLU A 431 -6.34 -24.20 8.50
CA GLU A 431 -6.99 -23.17 9.33
C GLU A 431 -7.36 -21.92 8.55
N TYR A 432 -6.50 -21.49 7.62
CA TYR A 432 -6.79 -20.37 6.71
C TYR A 432 -8.02 -20.66 5.83
N ILE A 433 -8.10 -21.87 5.27
CA ILE A 433 -9.24 -22.32 4.45
C ILE A 433 -10.52 -22.42 5.29
N ASP A 434 -10.43 -22.97 6.51
CA ASP A 434 -11.55 -23.06 7.45
C ASP A 434 -12.09 -21.67 7.83
N GLN A 435 -11.24 -20.63 7.82
CA GLN A 435 -11.61 -19.24 8.05
C GLN A 435 -12.11 -18.49 6.80
N GLY A 436 -12.29 -19.20 5.68
CA GLY A 436 -12.82 -18.62 4.43
C GLY A 436 -11.76 -18.26 3.38
N GLY A 437 -10.48 -18.48 3.67
CA GLY A 437 -9.37 -18.24 2.73
C GLY A 437 -9.43 -19.12 1.48
N PHE A 438 -8.91 -18.63 0.37
CA PHE A 438 -8.84 -19.35 -0.91
C PHE A 438 -7.39 -19.45 -1.37
N ILE A 439 -6.95 -20.62 -1.84
CA ILE A 439 -5.60 -20.82 -2.37
C ILE A 439 -5.68 -20.94 -3.88
N PHE A 440 -4.92 -20.10 -4.59
CA PHE A 440 -4.67 -20.26 -6.01
C PHE A 440 -3.21 -20.66 -6.20
N ALA A 441 -2.97 -21.80 -6.85
CA ALA A 441 -1.63 -22.29 -7.11
C ALA A 441 -1.33 -22.47 -8.59
N GLU A 442 -0.14 -22.04 -9.01
CA GLU A 442 0.32 -22.18 -10.38
C GLU A 442 1.73 -22.77 -10.44
N ALA A 443 1.85 -23.98 -10.98
CA ALA A 443 3.14 -24.48 -11.47
C ALA A 443 3.58 -23.62 -12.65
N THR A 444 4.48 -22.68 -12.36
CA THR A 444 4.82 -21.58 -13.26
C THR A 444 5.78 -22.06 -14.34
N CYS A 445 5.74 -21.44 -15.52
CA CYS A 445 6.68 -21.71 -16.62
C CYS A 445 6.64 -23.18 -17.12
N SER A 446 7.64 -23.57 -17.91
CA SER A 446 7.74 -24.93 -18.48
C SER A 446 8.41 -25.95 -17.55
N GLU A 447 8.96 -25.52 -16.41
CA GLU A 447 9.81 -26.33 -15.54
C GLU A 447 9.17 -26.67 -14.18
N GLY A 448 7.87 -26.45 -14.00
CA GLY A 448 7.15 -26.59 -12.72
C GLY A 448 6.82 -28.00 -12.24
N VAL A 449 7.50 -29.05 -12.70
CA VAL A 449 7.20 -30.45 -12.31
C VAL A 449 7.49 -30.69 -10.83
N SER A 450 8.61 -30.15 -10.33
CA SER A 450 8.98 -30.26 -8.91
C SER A 450 7.98 -29.51 -8.03
N PHE A 451 7.54 -28.32 -8.47
CA PHE A 451 6.47 -27.56 -7.83
C PHE A 451 5.18 -28.38 -7.75
N ASP A 452 4.64 -28.88 -8.87
CA ASP A 452 3.39 -29.67 -8.90
C ASP A 452 3.44 -30.86 -7.94
N LYS A 453 4.54 -31.63 -7.95
CA LYS A 453 4.72 -32.77 -7.04
C LYS A 453 4.67 -32.33 -5.57
N SER A 454 5.43 -31.30 -5.21
CA SER A 454 5.48 -30.82 -3.82
C SER A 454 4.18 -30.15 -3.37
N PHE A 455 3.47 -29.48 -4.29
CA PHE A 455 2.17 -28.87 -4.02
C PHE A 455 1.09 -29.94 -3.79
N ARG A 456 1.07 -31.03 -4.57
CA ARG A 456 0.19 -32.19 -4.31
C ARG A 456 0.45 -32.82 -2.95
N GLN A 457 1.73 -32.91 -2.55
CA GLN A 457 2.09 -33.36 -1.21
C GLN A 457 1.51 -32.42 -0.15
N LEU A 458 1.68 -31.10 -0.32
CA LEU A 458 1.10 -30.09 0.56
C LEU A 458 -0.44 -30.19 0.64
N VAL A 459 -1.13 -30.43 -0.48
CA VAL A 459 -2.58 -30.65 -0.48
C VAL A 459 -2.96 -31.85 0.39
N SER A 460 -2.20 -32.95 0.36
CA SER A 460 -2.48 -34.10 1.23
C SER A 460 -2.19 -33.83 2.72
N GLU A 461 -1.35 -32.84 3.04
CA GLU A 461 -1.15 -32.36 4.41
C GLU A 461 -2.27 -31.41 4.88
N ILE A 462 -2.84 -30.62 3.96
CA ILE A 462 -4.01 -29.76 4.24
C ILE A 462 -5.27 -30.63 4.42
N PHE A 463 -5.42 -31.63 3.56
CA PHE A 463 -6.57 -32.54 3.48
C PHE A 463 -6.10 -34.00 3.56
N PRO A 464 -5.88 -34.53 4.78
CA PRO A 464 -5.60 -35.96 4.95
C PRO A 464 -6.79 -36.86 4.60
N GLU A 465 -7.99 -36.29 4.51
CA GLU A 465 -9.22 -37.00 4.17
C GLU A 465 -9.26 -37.34 2.65
N PRO A 466 -9.53 -38.61 2.27
CA PRO A 466 -9.46 -39.04 0.87
C PRO A 466 -10.52 -38.41 -0.05
N GLU A 467 -11.62 -37.90 0.50
CA GLU A 467 -12.66 -37.18 -0.23
C GLU A 467 -12.24 -35.79 -0.74
N HIS A 468 -11.18 -35.21 -0.17
CA HIS A 468 -10.74 -33.84 -0.45
C HIS A 468 -9.39 -33.84 -1.19
N GLN A 469 -9.41 -34.34 -2.43
CA GLN A 469 -8.23 -34.39 -3.30
C GLN A 469 -8.35 -33.46 -4.51
N LEU A 470 -7.20 -33.09 -5.08
CA LEU A 470 -7.15 -32.35 -6.34
C LEU A 470 -7.83 -33.17 -7.44
N SER A 471 -8.92 -32.64 -7.98
CA SER A 471 -9.68 -33.23 -9.07
C SER A 471 -9.84 -32.23 -10.21
N LEU A 472 -10.07 -32.74 -11.43
CA LEU A 472 -10.26 -31.88 -12.61
C LEU A 472 -11.56 -31.07 -12.45
N LEU A 473 -11.46 -29.75 -12.56
CA LEU A 473 -12.62 -28.88 -12.61
C LEU A 473 -13.27 -28.97 -14.00
N PRO A 474 -14.50 -29.47 -14.11
CA PRO A 474 -15.15 -29.65 -15.41
C PRO A 474 -15.45 -28.30 -16.08
N PRO A 475 -15.64 -28.25 -17.42
CA PRO A 475 -15.99 -27.03 -18.16
C PRO A 475 -17.19 -26.26 -17.59
N GLU A 476 -18.13 -26.95 -16.94
CA GLU A 476 -19.32 -26.39 -16.31
C GLU A 476 -19.06 -25.78 -14.92
N HIS A 477 -17.83 -25.89 -14.41
CA HIS A 477 -17.45 -25.30 -13.13
C HIS A 477 -17.43 -23.76 -13.20
N PRO A 478 -17.96 -23.03 -12.21
CA PRO A 478 -18.01 -21.56 -12.22
C PRO A 478 -16.66 -20.85 -12.42
N ALA A 479 -15.53 -21.50 -12.09
CA ALA A 479 -14.20 -20.97 -12.35
C ALA A 479 -13.98 -20.56 -13.83
N TRP A 480 -14.70 -21.18 -14.77
CA TRP A 480 -14.58 -20.89 -16.20
C TRP A 480 -15.48 -19.75 -16.69
N TYR A 481 -16.46 -19.26 -15.91
CA TYR A 481 -17.44 -18.29 -16.40
C TYR A 481 -18.02 -17.32 -15.35
N ALA A 482 -17.58 -17.34 -14.09
CA ALA A 482 -18.16 -16.53 -13.02
C ALA A 482 -18.18 -15.02 -13.32
N GLU A 483 -17.08 -14.50 -13.90
CA GLU A 483 -16.96 -13.08 -14.29
C GLU A 483 -16.89 -12.93 -15.82
N LYS A 484 -16.08 -13.77 -16.47
CA LYS A 484 -15.96 -13.86 -17.92
C LYS A 484 -15.80 -15.31 -18.33
N PHE A 485 -16.41 -15.66 -19.45
CA PHE A 485 -16.19 -16.96 -20.07
C PHE A 485 -14.73 -17.09 -20.54
N VAL A 486 -14.05 -18.11 -20.04
CA VAL A 486 -12.73 -18.55 -20.45
C VAL A 486 -12.90 -19.94 -21.08
N PRO A 487 -12.72 -20.10 -22.41
CA PRO A 487 -12.93 -21.39 -23.05
C PRO A 487 -11.86 -22.40 -22.56
N PRO A 488 -12.25 -23.51 -21.91
CA PRO A 488 -11.31 -24.46 -21.31
C PRO A 488 -10.35 -25.09 -22.34
N GLU A 489 -10.79 -25.23 -23.59
CA GLU A 489 -10.01 -25.82 -24.69
C GLU A 489 -8.75 -25.02 -25.07
N PHE A 490 -8.68 -23.75 -24.68
CA PHE A 490 -7.51 -22.89 -24.92
C PHE A 490 -6.66 -22.69 -23.66
N GLN A 491 -6.95 -23.40 -22.57
CA GLN A 491 -6.27 -23.24 -21.29
C GLN A 491 -5.72 -24.57 -20.75
N ARG A 492 -4.83 -24.47 -19.77
CA ARG A 492 -4.36 -25.64 -19.02
C ARG A 492 -5.52 -26.21 -18.19
N PRO A 493 -5.52 -27.54 -17.92
CA PRO A 493 -6.50 -28.12 -17.00
C PRO A 493 -6.47 -27.42 -15.64
N LEU A 494 -7.62 -26.96 -15.16
CA LEU A 494 -7.76 -26.49 -13.79
C LEU A 494 -8.07 -27.68 -12.90
N LEU A 495 -7.30 -27.83 -11.84
CA LEU A 495 -7.61 -28.76 -10.77
C LEU A 495 -8.22 -27.96 -9.62
N GLY A 496 -8.92 -28.64 -8.71
CA GLY A 496 -9.43 -27.99 -7.52
C GLY A 496 -9.79 -28.96 -6.43
N VAL A 497 -9.97 -28.41 -5.23
CA VAL A 497 -10.46 -29.13 -4.05
C VAL A 497 -11.73 -28.47 -3.56
N ASP A 498 -12.80 -29.26 -3.52
CA ASP A 498 -14.05 -28.88 -2.86
C ASP A 498 -13.98 -29.29 -1.39
N TYR A 499 -14.20 -28.31 -0.51
CA TYR A 499 -14.22 -28.51 0.93
C TYR A 499 -15.29 -27.63 1.57
N GLY A 500 -16.15 -28.26 2.36
CA GLY A 500 -17.40 -27.63 2.82
C GLY A 500 -18.36 -27.42 1.65
N CYS A 501 -18.82 -26.18 1.45
CA CYS A 501 -19.79 -25.81 0.42
C CYS A 501 -19.18 -25.01 -0.74
N ARG A 502 -17.85 -25.08 -0.94
CA ARG A 502 -17.13 -24.30 -1.96
C ARG A 502 -15.87 -25.01 -2.45
N THR A 503 -15.41 -24.61 -3.63
CA THR A 503 -14.05 -24.82 -4.09
C THR A 503 -13.13 -23.85 -3.36
N CYS A 504 -12.24 -24.37 -2.51
CA CYS A 504 -11.35 -23.54 -1.67
C CYS A 504 -9.91 -23.46 -2.18
N LEU A 505 -9.58 -24.32 -3.15
CA LEU A 505 -8.25 -24.42 -3.73
C LEU A 505 -8.39 -24.69 -5.23
N VAL A 506 -7.63 -23.94 -6.03
CA VAL A 506 -7.45 -24.15 -7.48
C VAL A 506 -5.97 -24.27 -7.80
#